data_AF-A0A4U0VJ09-F1
#
_entry.id   AF-A0A4U0VJ09-F1
#
_cell.length_a   1.000
_cell.length_b   1.000
_cell.length_c   1.000
_cell.angle_alpha   90.00
_cell.angle_beta   90.00
_cell.angle_gamma   90.00
#
_symmetry.space_group_name_H-M   'P 1'
#
loop_
_entity.id
_entity.type
_entity.pdbx_description
1 polymer ?
#
loop_
_entity_poly.entity_id
_entity_poly.type
_entity_poly.pdbx_seq_one_letter_code
_entity_poly.pdbx_strand_id
1 'polypeptide(L)'
;MAPSLTESTPEPSHALSGLSKSAFPDGLKTSGQHPPVYSRLRPYSDFPKEITGPTVWRAEDYRDHPERWTHVFSDEEIAELGKAADDFLASGTPLTGITKALFPLPKLGPFFNTVRSEILNGKGFILFKGVPVEEWGLEKSAAAYMGFGSYFGYFTSQNGKGHVLGHVKDLGEDPTQKDRVRIYRTNAKSVLSPPVPSIYPGRQNW
;
A
#
# COMPACT_ATOMS: atom_id res chain seq x y z
N MET A 1 10.38 19.60 31.45
CA MET A 1 11.34 18.71 32.14
C MET A 1 11.37 17.40 31.38
N ALA A 2 12.32 17.24 30.44
CA ALA A 2 12.49 16.02 29.66
C ALA A 2 13.56 15.15 30.35
N PRO A 3 13.33 13.87 30.65
CA PRO A 3 14.37 13.00 31.18
C PRO A 3 15.33 12.55 30.06
N SER A 4 16.63 12.74 30.36
CA SER A 4 17.82 11.95 30.02
C SER A 4 18.00 11.33 28.61
N LEU A 5 18.97 11.89 27.89
CA LEU A 5 19.64 11.43 26.65
C LEU A 5 20.58 10.22 26.85
N THR A 6 20.22 9.17 27.60
CA THR A 6 21.18 8.07 27.91
C THR A 6 20.61 6.66 27.90
N GLU A 7 19.57 6.36 27.12
CA GLU A 7 19.22 4.95 26.87
C GLU A 7 19.92 4.45 25.61
N SER A 8 20.82 3.48 25.79
CA SER A 8 21.37 2.65 24.72
C SER A 8 20.25 2.07 23.86
N THR A 9 20.49 1.90 22.56
CA THR A 9 19.56 1.22 21.65
C THR A 9 19.04 -0.05 22.33
N PRO A 10 17.72 -0.23 22.50
CA PRO A 10 17.20 -1.43 23.15
C PRO A 10 17.65 -2.64 22.33
N GLU A 11 18.34 -3.57 22.98
CA GLU A 11 18.54 -4.89 22.38
C GLU A 11 17.15 -5.51 22.16
N PRO A 12 16.87 -6.06 20.97
CA PRO A 12 15.61 -6.73 20.75
C PRO A 12 15.45 -7.82 21.82
N SER A 13 14.34 -7.79 22.57
CA SER A 13 14.11 -8.68 23.72
C SER A 13 14.15 -10.16 23.37
N HIS A 14 14.10 -10.48 22.09
CA HIS A 14 14.17 -11.83 21.56
C HIS A 14 15.08 -11.88 20.34
N ALA A 15 16.08 -12.75 20.38
CA ALA A 15 16.65 -13.31 19.16
C ALA A 15 15.52 -14.06 18.45
N LEU A 16 15.11 -13.60 17.27
CA LEU A 16 14.08 -14.25 16.45
C LEU A 16 14.66 -15.53 15.81
N SER A 17 15.11 -16.48 16.63
CA SER A 17 15.60 -17.80 16.22
C SER A 17 14.46 -18.82 16.26
N GLY A 18 14.32 -19.63 15.22
CA GLY A 18 13.33 -20.71 15.16
C GLY A 18 11.95 -20.34 14.59
N LEU A 19 11.76 -19.11 14.10
CA LEU A 19 10.55 -18.75 13.36
C LEU A 19 10.59 -19.30 11.93
N SER A 20 9.50 -19.93 11.50
CA SER A 20 9.37 -20.39 10.11
C SER A 20 9.38 -19.20 9.15
N LYS A 21 10.29 -19.23 8.18
CA LYS A 21 10.34 -18.29 7.05
C LYS A 21 9.44 -18.69 5.89
N SER A 22 8.60 -19.73 6.05
CA SER A 22 7.77 -20.28 4.96
C SER A 22 6.83 -19.24 4.32
N ALA A 23 6.36 -18.25 5.09
CA ALA A 23 5.50 -17.17 4.57
C ALA A 23 6.29 -16.06 3.86
N PHE A 24 7.51 -15.77 4.32
CA PHE A 24 8.40 -14.74 3.76
C PHE A 24 9.83 -15.30 3.64
N PRO A 25 10.14 -15.97 2.51
CA PRO A 25 11.42 -16.64 2.33
C PRO A 25 12.62 -15.68 2.40
N ASP A 26 12.38 -14.39 2.12
CA ASP A 26 13.36 -13.30 2.11
C ASP A 26 13.63 -12.68 3.50
N GLY A 27 12.87 -13.03 4.55
CA GLY A 27 13.14 -12.59 5.92
C GLY A 27 11.89 -12.23 6.73
N LEU A 28 12.11 -11.85 8.00
CA LEU A 28 11.03 -11.44 8.89
C LEU A 28 10.59 -9.99 8.57
N LYS A 29 9.33 -9.83 8.17
CA LYS A 29 8.74 -8.53 7.86
C LYS A 29 7.92 -8.05 9.05
N THR A 30 8.52 -7.23 9.92
CA THR A 30 7.81 -6.56 11.01
C THR A 30 7.64 -5.08 10.68
N SER A 31 6.53 -4.48 11.11
CA SER A 31 6.35 -3.03 11.07
C SER A 31 7.08 -2.33 12.23
N GLY A 32 8.18 -2.91 12.71
CA GLY A 32 8.79 -2.63 14.01
C GLY A 32 8.85 -1.13 14.30
N GLN A 33 8.35 -0.73 15.47
CA GLN A 33 8.56 0.63 15.96
C GLN A 33 10.03 0.74 16.36
N HIS A 34 10.80 1.45 15.55
CA HIS A 34 12.14 1.86 15.95
C HIS A 34 12.03 3.11 16.83
N PRO A 35 12.88 3.26 17.87
CA PRO A 35 12.96 4.51 18.59
C PRO A 35 13.28 5.65 17.60
N PRO A 36 12.80 6.88 17.86
CA PRO A 36 13.13 8.01 17.01
C PRO A 36 14.64 8.16 16.87
N VAL A 37 15.10 8.58 15.68
CA VAL A 37 16.49 9.00 15.52
C VAL A 37 16.63 10.36 16.21
N TYR A 38 17.01 10.35 17.49
CA TYR A 38 17.03 11.54 18.36
C TYR A 38 17.82 12.71 17.77
N SER A 39 18.90 12.43 17.04
CA SER A 39 19.71 13.45 16.35
C SER A 39 19.00 14.15 15.18
N ARG A 40 17.86 13.63 14.73
CA ARG A 40 17.03 14.23 13.67
C ARG A 40 15.80 14.96 14.22
N LEU A 41 15.58 14.95 15.54
CA LEU A 41 14.48 15.68 16.15
C LEU A 41 14.70 17.19 15.99
N ARG A 42 13.65 17.89 15.57
CA ARG A 42 13.64 19.34 15.45
C ARG A 42 12.49 19.89 16.28
N PRO A 43 12.63 21.07 16.92
CA PRO A 43 11.52 21.70 17.60
C PRO A 43 10.39 22.00 16.60
N TYR A 44 9.15 21.95 17.07
CA TYR A 44 7.97 22.20 16.24
C TYR A 44 8.00 23.58 15.55
N SER A 45 8.68 24.57 16.14
CA SER A 45 8.90 25.88 15.54
C SER A 45 9.53 25.82 14.15
N ASP A 46 10.41 24.84 13.93
CA ASP A 46 11.23 24.70 12.72
C ASP A 46 10.50 23.95 11.60
N PHE A 47 9.32 23.39 11.89
CA PHE A 47 8.51 22.73 10.88
C PHE A 47 7.95 23.77 9.90
N PRO A 48 7.86 23.44 8.59
CA PRO A 48 7.29 24.32 7.58
C PRO A 48 5.90 24.81 7.98
N LYS A 49 5.63 26.09 7.75
CA LYS A 49 4.29 26.69 7.99
C LYS A 49 3.30 26.39 6.86
N GLU A 50 3.83 26.03 5.70
CA GLU A 50 3.07 25.66 4.52
C GLU A 50 3.65 24.36 3.94
N ILE A 51 2.77 23.52 3.42
CA ILE A 51 3.17 22.35 2.64
C ILE A 51 3.25 22.81 1.20
N THR A 52 4.37 22.55 0.54
CA THR A 52 4.62 22.89 -0.86
C THR A 52 5.12 21.67 -1.62
N GLY A 53 4.96 21.68 -2.94
CA GLY A 53 5.54 20.67 -3.84
C GLY A 53 4.51 19.80 -4.54
N PRO A 54 4.97 18.77 -5.27
CA PRO A 54 4.12 17.97 -6.17
C PRO A 54 3.01 17.17 -5.48
N THR A 55 3.11 16.99 -4.16
CA THR A 55 2.10 16.31 -3.35
C THR A 55 0.92 17.21 -2.98
N VAL A 56 1.04 18.53 -3.22
CA VAL A 56 0.02 19.53 -2.89
C VAL A 56 -0.81 19.81 -4.14
N TRP A 57 -2.02 19.28 -4.17
CA TRP A 57 -2.94 19.43 -5.28
C TRP A 57 -4.38 19.60 -4.79
N ARG A 58 -5.23 20.11 -5.69
CA ARG A 58 -6.69 20.23 -5.51
C ARG A 58 -7.41 19.30 -6.47
N ALA A 59 -8.67 18.98 -6.17
CA ALA A 59 -9.44 18.05 -7.00
C ALA A 59 -9.56 18.53 -8.46
N GLU A 60 -9.58 19.85 -8.66
CA GLU A 60 -9.66 20.52 -9.97
C GLU A 60 -8.43 20.23 -10.85
N ASP A 61 -7.27 19.92 -10.26
CA ASP A 61 -6.04 19.61 -11.02
C ASP A 61 -6.12 18.28 -11.80
N TYR A 62 -7.09 17.42 -11.43
CA TYR A 62 -7.24 16.04 -11.93
C TYR A 62 -8.64 15.69 -12.43
N ARG A 63 -9.69 16.40 -11.98
CA ARG A 63 -11.09 16.07 -12.29
C ARG A 63 -11.33 16.02 -13.80
N ASP A 64 -10.84 17.03 -14.51
CA ASP A 64 -11.02 17.17 -15.96
C ASP A 64 -9.82 16.60 -16.74
N HIS A 65 -8.91 15.89 -16.05
CA HIS A 65 -7.65 15.38 -16.59
C HIS A 65 -7.40 13.90 -16.20
N PRO A 66 -8.29 12.96 -16.59
CA PRO A 66 -8.15 11.54 -16.27
C PRO A 66 -6.83 10.92 -16.75
N GLU A 67 -6.27 11.42 -17.85
CA GLU A 67 -4.98 11.00 -18.41
C GLU A 67 -3.80 11.19 -17.45
N ARG A 68 -3.93 12.09 -16.46
CA ARG A 68 -2.88 12.35 -15.46
C ARG A 68 -2.81 11.29 -14.37
N TRP A 69 -3.86 10.50 -14.20
CA TRP A 69 -3.98 9.56 -13.08
C TRP A 69 -4.58 8.21 -13.46
N THR A 70 -4.88 7.97 -14.74
CA THR A 70 -5.39 6.70 -15.26
C THR A 70 -4.39 6.08 -16.21
N HIS A 71 -4.05 4.81 -16.00
CA HIS A 71 -3.32 3.98 -16.96
C HIS A 71 -4.23 2.81 -17.38
N VAL A 72 -4.57 2.78 -18.66
CA VAL A 72 -5.28 1.66 -19.28
C VAL A 72 -4.22 0.73 -19.86
N PHE A 73 -4.17 -0.52 -19.38
CA PHE A 73 -3.23 -1.49 -19.91
C PHE A 73 -3.53 -1.78 -21.38
N SER A 74 -2.49 -1.76 -22.20
CA SER A 74 -2.49 -2.26 -23.57
C SER A 74 -2.53 -3.79 -23.60
N ASP A 75 -2.90 -4.35 -24.75
CA ASP A 75 -2.93 -5.81 -24.96
C ASP A 75 -1.53 -6.42 -24.75
N GLU A 76 -0.47 -5.71 -25.13
CA GLU A 76 0.91 -6.14 -24.89
C GLU A 76 1.28 -6.19 -23.41
N GLU A 77 0.81 -5.22 -22.63
CA GLU A 77 1.02 -5.16 -21.18
C GLU A 77 0.21 -6.24 -20.46
N ILE A 78 -1.04 -6.48 -20.88
CA ILE A 78 -1.86 -7.59 -20.40
C ILE A 78 -1.23 -8.94 -20.73
N ALA A 79 -0.66 -9.10 -21.92
CA ALA A 79 0.05 -10.31 -22.30
C ALA A 79 1.30 -10.54 -21.45
N GLU A 80 2.07 -9.48 -21.15
CA GLU A 80 3.24 -9.57 -20.27
C GLU A 80 2.84 -9.96 -18.83
N LEU A 81 1.83 -9.28 -18.24
CA LEU A 81 1.31 -9.59 -16.91
C LEU A 81 0.75 -11.02 -16.84
N GLY A 82 -0.04 -11.40 -17.84
CA GLY A 82 -0.65 -12.71 -17.94
C GLY A 82 0.40 -13.81 -18.01
N LYS A 83 1.43 -13.63 -18.84
CA LYS A 83 2.54 -14.58 -18.93
C LYS A 83 3.33 -14.69 -17.63
N ALA A 84 3.68 -13.58 -16.99
CA ALA A 84 4.39 -13.60 -15.72
C ALA A 84 3.57 -14.29 -14.61
N ALA A 85 2.24 -14.11 -14.62
CA ALA A 85 1.35 -14.82 -13.70
C ALA A 85 1.30 -16.33 -13.96
N ASP A 86 1.22 -16.76 -15.23
CA ASP A 86 1.24 -18.17 -15.58
C ASP A 86 2.57 -18.83 -15.20
N ASP A 87 3.69 -18.18 -15.51
CA ASP A 87 5.03 -18.66 -15.16
C ASP A 87 5.21 -18.78 -13.64
N PHE A 88 4.72 -17.80 -12.88
CA PHE A 88 4.76 -17.83 -11.42
C PHE A 88 3.94 -18.98 -10.84
N LEU A 89 2.71 -19.18 -11.33
CA LEU A 89 1.85 -20.29 -10.89
C LEU A 89 2.48 -21.65 -11.23
N ALA A 90 3.04 -21.78 -12.43
CA ALA A 90 3.74 -23.00 -12.86
C ALA A 90 4.98 -23.31 -12.02
N SER A 91 5.60 -22.31 -11.38
CA SER A 91 6.74 -22.52 -10.48
C SER A 91 6.37 -23.28 -9.19
N GLY A 92 5.08 -23.35 -8.83
CA GLY A 92 4.61 -23.93 -7.58
C GLY A 92 4.96 -23.09 -6.34
N THR A 93 5.55 -21.90 -6.51
CA THR A 93 5.83 -20.99 -5.40
C THR A 93 4.51 -20.49 -4.81
N PRO A 94 4.32 -20.54 -3.48
CA PRO A 94 3.12 -19.97 -2.85
C PRO A 94 2.97 -18.47 -3.17
N LEU A 95 1.74 -17.98 -3.31
CA LEU A 95 1.46 -16.55 -3.55
C LEU A 95 2.14 -15.61 -2.54
N THR A 96 2.32 -16.05 -1.29
CA THR A 96 3.03 -15.28 -0.24
C THR A 96 4.52 -15.10 -0.51
N GLY A 97 5.11 -16.00 -1.31
CA GLY A 97 6.51 -15.95 -1.74
C GLY A 97 6.77 -15.09 -2.97
N ILE A 98 5.75 -14.44 -3.53
CA ILE A 98 5.91 -13.59 -4.71
C ILE A 98 6.84 -12.41 -4.41
N THR A 99 7.78 -12.18 -5.32
CA THR A 99 8.73 -11.07 -5.26
C THR A 99 8.95 -10.52 -6.66
N LYS A 100 9.50 -9.31 -6.77
CA LYS A 100 9.89 -8.71 -8.06
C LYS A 100 10.83 -9.61 -8.86
N ALA A 101 11.68 -10.40 -8.19
CA ALA A 101 12.61 -11.33 -8.84
C ALA A 101 11.90 -12.58 -9.41
N LEU A 102 10.84 -13.06 -8.73
CA LEU A 102 10.04 -14.21 -9.17
C LEU A 102 8.88 -13.82 -10.09
N PHE A 103 8.64 -12.52 -10.29
CA PHE A 103 7.62 -11.98 -11.19
C PHE A 103 8.23 -10.90 -12.11
N PRO A 104 9.11 -11.30 -13.04
CA PRO A 104 9.81 -10.34 -13.90
C PRO A 104 8.87 -9.71 -14.93
N LEU A 105 8.91 -8.39 -15.03
CA LEU A 105 8.20 -7.58 -16.02
C LEU A 105 9.18 -6.63 -16.71
N PRO A 106 9.91 -7.09 -17.74
CA PRO A 106 10.91 -6.28 -18.42
C PRO A 106 10.39 -4.96 -18.99
N LYS A 107 9.15 -4.92 -19.50
CA LYS A 107 8.55 -3.71 -20.10
C LYS A 107 7.78 -2.89 -19.07
N LEU A 108 6.86 -3.51 -18.31
CA LEU A 108 6.07 -2.82 -17.29
C LEU A 108 6.88 -2.43 -16.05
N GLY A 109 7.94 -3.16 -15.71
CA GLY A 109 8.72 -2.94 -14.50
C GLY A 109 9.33 -1.54 -14.38
N PRO A 110 9.99 -1.00 -15.42
CA PRO A 110 10.42 0.40 -15.46
C PRO A 110 9.28 1.39 -15.23
N PHE A 111 8.13 1.19 -15.90
CA PHE A 111 6.95 2.03 -15.72
C PHE A 111 6.43 2.00 -14.28
N PHE A 112 6.32 0.82 -13.66
CA PHE A 112 5.90 0.70 -12.26
C PHE A 112 6.88 1.37 -11.28
N ASN A 113 8.18 1.42 -11.58
CA ASN A 113 9.13 2.19 -10.74
C ASN A 113 8.84 3.69 -10.84
N THR A 114 8.48 4.20 -12.02
CA THR A 114 8.05 5.60 -12.22
C THR A 114 6.77 5.87 -11.45
N VAL A 115 5.75 5.02 -11.59
CA VAL A 115 4.48 5.14 -10.85
C VAL A 115 4.72 5.10 -9.34
N ARG A 116 5.61 4.23 -8.85
CA ARG A 116 5.98 4.19 -7.43
C ARG A 116 6.54 5.52 -6.96
N SER A 117 7.36 6.19 -7.77
CA SER A 117 7.86 7.53 -7.44
C SER A 117 6.73 8.56 -7.38
N GLU A 118 5.77 8.51 -8.32
CA GLU A 118 4.61 9.41 -8.29
C GLU A 118 3.69 9.18 -7.08
N ILE A 119 3.57 7.93 -6.63
CA ILE A 119 2.82 7.58 -5.42
C ILE A 119 3.53 8.11 -4.18
N LEU A 120 4.86 8.01 -4.10
CA LEU A 120 5.61 8.39 -2.89
C LEU A 120 5.92 9.89 -2.82
N ASN A 121 6.21 10.52 -3.97
CA ASN A 121 6.76 11.87 -4.05
C ASN A 121 5.89 12.84 -4.85
N GLY A 122 4.78 12.35 -5.42
CA GLY A 122 3.89 13.11 -6.28
C GLY A 122 2.44 13.07 -5.80
N LYS A 123 1.52 12.87 -6.74
CA LYS A 123 0.07 12.93 -6.49
C LYS A 123 -0.44 11.90 -5.46
N GLY A 124 0.26 10.80 -5.26
CA GLY A 124 -0.12 9.80 -4.24
C GLY A 124 -1.11 8.74 -4.69
N PHE A 125 -1.58 8.76 -5.94
CA PHE A 125 -2.56 7.81 -6.45
C PHE A 125 -2.43 7.57 -7.96
N ILE A 126 -2.95 6.43 -8.41
CA ILE A 126 -3.14 6.06 -9.81
C ILE A 126 -4.30 5.07 -9.91
N LEU A 127 -5.00 5.08 -11.04
CA LEU A 127 -6.02 4.10 -11.40
C LEU A 127 -5.50 3.24 -12.57
N PHE A 128 -5.38 1.94 -12.34
CA PHE A 128 -5.12 0.97 -13.38
C PHE A 128 -6.45 0.40 -13.91
N LYS A 129 -6.60 0.29 -15.24
CA LYS A 129 -7.79 -0.26 -15.91
C LYS A 129 -7.40 -1.30 -16.95
N GLY A 130 -8.34 -2.20 -17.27
CA GLY A 130 -8.18 -3.16 -18.37
C GLY A 130 -7.62 -4.52 -17.97
N VAL A 131 -7.45 -4.81 -16.67
CA VAL A 131 -7.05 -6.16 -16.23
C VAL A 131 -8.21 -7.14 -16.46
N PRO A 132 -8.04 -8.21 -17.25
CA PRO A 132 -9.12 -9.11 -17.66
C PRO A 132 -9.42 -10.17 -16.58
N VAL A 133 -9.86 -9.71 -15.41
CA VAL A 133 -10.07 -10.55 -14.22
C VAL A 133 -11.13 -11.65 -14.42
N GLU A 134 -12.11 -11.40 -15.28
CA GLU A 134 -13.16 -12.37 -15.62
C GLU A 134 -12.60 -13.54 -16.45
N GLU A 135 -11.65 -13.26 -17.35
CA GLU A 135 -11.02 -14.26 -18.21
C GLU A 135 -9.97 -15.07 -17.46
N TRP A 136 -9.22 -14.43 -16.58
CA TRP A 136 -8.13 -15.06 -15.83
C TRP A 136 -8.61 -15.94 -14.67
N GLY A 137 -9.83 -15.72 -14.19
CA GLY A 137 -10.30 -16.33 -12.95
C GLY A 137 -9.51 -15.87 -11.73
N LEU A 138 -9.87 -16.40 -10.56
CA LEU A 138 -9.40 -15.86 -9.29
C LEU A 138 -7.90 -16.06 -9.04
N GLU A 139 -7.38 -17.25 -9.33
CA GLU A 139 -6.00 -17.62 -9.00
C GLU A 139 -4.97 -16.81 -9.80
N LYS A 140 -5.14 -16.75 -11.13
CA LYS A 140 -4.27 -15.94 -11.99
C LYS A 140 -4.45 -14.45 -11.73
N SER A 141 -5.68 -13.98 -11.47
CA SER A 141 -5.90 -12.58 -11.08
C SER A 141 -5.19 -12.23 -9.77
N ALA A 142 -5.20 -13.14 -8.78
CA ALA A 142 -4.46 -12.95 -7.54
C ALA A 142 -2.95 -12.94 -7.75
N ALA A 143 -2.42 -13.87 -8.55
CA ALA A 143 -1.01 -13.92 -8.92
C ALA A 143 -0.56 -12.64 -9.66
N ALA A 144 -1.33 -12.20 -10.65
CA ALA A 144 -1.05 -10.96 -11.37
C ALA A 144 -1.12 -9.72 -10.46
N TYR A 145 -2.15 -9.63 -9.61
CA TYR A 145 -2.32 -8.52 -8.66
C TYR A 145 -1.15 -8.41 -7.67
N MET A 146 -0.75 -9.54 -7.08
CA MET A 146 0.39 -9.57 -6.18
C MET A 146 1.73 -9.44 -6.93
N GLY A 147 1.81 -9.94 -8.17
CA GLY A 147 3.01 -9.84 -8.99
C GLY A 147 3.36 -8.40 -9.31
N PHE A 148 2.41 -7.66 -9.87
CA PHE A 148 2.60 -6.23 -10.13
C PHE A 148 2.73 -5.45 -8.82
N GLY A 149 1.97 -5.80 -7.77
CA GLY A 149 2.05 -5.19 -6.44
C GLY A 149 3.45 -5.23 -5.83
N SER A 150 4.24 -6.26 -6.13
CA SER A 150 5.62 -6.42 -5.66
C SER A 150 6.58 -5.32 -6.16
N TYR A 151 6.20 -4.57 -7.21
CA TYR A 151 6.95 -3.42 -7.71
C TYR A 151 6.74 -2.16 -6.86
N PHE A 152 5.66 -2.11 -6.08
CA PHE A 152 5.33 -0.96 -5.22
C PHE A 152 5.86 -1.13 -3.79
N GLY A 153 5.93 -2.37 -3.30
CA GLY A 153 6.45 -2.67 -1.97
C GLY A 153 6.30 -4.13 -1.59
N TYR A 154 6.29 -4.38 -0.28
CA TYR A 154 6.15 -5.72 0.28
C TYR A 154 4.74 -5.99 0.78
N PHE A 155 4.27 -7.21 0.56
CA PHE A 155 3.03 -7.69 1.18
C PHE A 155 3.22 -7.87 2.68
N THR A 156 2.30 -7.30 3.46
CA THR A 156 2.23 -7.47 4.91
C THR A 156 0.86 -7.98 5.28
N SER A 157 0.79 -8.91 6.24
CA SER A 157 -0.51 -9.34 6.76
C SER A 157 -1.22 -8.19 7.46
N GLN A 158 -2.51 -8.00 7.15
CA GLN A 158 -3.36 -6.99 7.79
C GLN A 158 -4.34 -7.58 8.82
N ASN A 159 -4.25 -8.88 9.11
CA ASN A 159 -5.08 -9.53 10.11
C ASN A 159 -4.30 -10.55 10.94
N GLY A 160 -4.87 -10.93 12.09
CA GLY A 160 -4.28 -11.95 12.97
C GLY A 160 -4.23 -13.36 12.36
N LYS A 161 -4.82 -13.57 11.17
CA LYS A 161 -4.76 -14.84 10.43
C LYS A 161 -3.60 -14.91 9.42
N GLY A 162 -2.82 -13.84 9.28
CA GLY A 162 -1.68 -13.85 8.36
C GLY A 162 -2.03 -13.63 6.88
N HIS A 163 -3.28 -13.29 6.54
CA HIS A 163 -3.65 -13.12 5.13
C HIS A 163 -3.01 -11.86 4.54
N VAL A 164 -2.26 -12.05 3.46
CA VAL A 164 -1.61 -10.98 2.68
C VAL A 164 -2.50 -10.45 1.55
N LEU A 165 -3.49 -11.24 1.11
CA LEU A 165 -4.51 -10.84 0.15
C LEU A 165 -5.89 -11.00 0.79
N GLY A 166 -6.57 -9.88 1.01
CA GLY A 166 -7.93 -9.84 1.56
C GLY A 166 -8.97 -9.81 0.45
N HIS A 167 -9.95 -10.70 0.51
CA HIS A 167 -11.15 -10.57 -0.30
C HIS A 167 -12.07 -9.53 0.34
N VAL A 168 -12.28 -8.40 -0.34
CA VAL A 168 -13.36 -7.47 -0.01
C VAL A 168 -14.61 -8.00 -0.71
N LYS A 169 -15.46 -8.68 0.05
CA LYS A 169 -16.75 -9.19 -0.41
C LYS A 169 -17.79 -8.70 0.59
N ASP A 170 -18.94 -8.27 0.08
CA ASP A 170 -20.09 -8.02 0.93
C ASP A 170 -20.53 -9.36 1.53
N LEU A 171 -20.37 -9.50 2.84
CA LEU A 171 -20.77 -10.70 3.57
C LEU A 171 -22.16 -10.54 4.19
N GLY A 172 -22.88 -9.46 3.87
CA GLY A 172 -24.22 -9.17 4.40
C GLY A 172 -24.23 -8.71 5.85
N GLU A 173 -23.12 -8.16 6.34
CA GLU A 173 -22.98 -7.74 7.74
C GLU A 173 -23.45 -6.30 7.96
N ASP A 174 -24.06 -6.04 9.13
CA ASP A 174 -24.61 -4.74 9.47
C ASP A 174 -23.50 -3.69 9.73
N PRO A 175 -23.36 -2.66 8.89
CA PRO A 175 -22.32 -1.64 8.99
C PRO A 175 -22.48 -0.71 10.21
N THR A 176 -23.61 -0.77 10.93
CA THR A 176 -23.83 0.04 12.13
C THR A 176 -23.16 -0.52 13.38
N GLN A 177 -22.78 -1.80 13.39
CA GLN A 177 -22.08 -2.47 14.49
C GLN A 177 -20.56 -2.27 14.39
N LYS A 178 -20.10 -1.02 14.52
CA LYS A 178 -18.70 -0.59 14.35
C LYS A 178 -17.69 -1.35 15.23
N ASP A 179 -18.16 -1.92 16.34
CA ASP A 179 -17.35 -2.64 17.33
C ASP A 179 -17.15 -4.13 16.97
N ARG A 180 -17.96 -4.67 16.04
CA ARG A 180 -17.98 -6.09 15.64
C ARG A 180 -17.72 -6.31 14.16
N VAL A 181 -18.05 -5.33 13.31
CA VAL A 181 -18.00 -5.42 11.86
C VAL A 181 -16.94 -4.48 11.31
N ARG A 182 -15.93 -5.05 10.65
CA ARG A 182 -14.91 -4.27 9.94
C ARG A 182 -15.44 -3.87 8.57
N ILE A 183 -15.20 -2.62 8.17
CA ILE A 183 -15.81 -1.99 6.99
C ILE A 183 -15.52 -2.70 5.64
N TYR A 184 -14.48 -3.55 5.55
CA TYR A 184 -14.23 -4.37 4.35
C TYR A 184 -15.22 -5.53 4.17
N ARG A 185 -16.14 -5.74 5.12
CA ARG A 185 -17.19 -6.78 5.09
C ARG A 185 -18.57 -6.21 4.72
N THR A 186 -18.66 -4.92 4.40
CA THR A 186 -19.93 -4.21 4.12
C THR A 186 -19.79 -3.31 2.87
N ASN A 187 -20.92 -2.87 2.32
CA ASN A 187 -21.00 -1.98 1.15
C ASN A 187 -20.89 -0.47 1.49
N ALA A 188 -20.58 -0.13 2.74
CA ALA A 188 -20.57 1.24 3.22
C ALA A 188 -19.32 2.00 2.77
N LYS A 189 -19.48 3.23 2.25
CA LYS A 189 -18.37 4.14 1.99
C LYS A 189 -17.67 4.47 3.31
N SER A 190 -16.41 4.04 3.45
CA SER A 190 -15.52 4.48 4.52
C SER A 190 -14.81 5.76 4.12
N VAL A 191 -14.92 6.81 4.93
CA VAL A 191 -13.97 7.93 4.87
C VAL A 191 -12.86 7.61 5.86
N LEU A 192 -11.68 7.22 5.35
CA LEU A 192 -10.53 6.78 6.15
C LEU A 192 -9.81 7.92 6.92
N SER A 193 -10.34 9.14 6.85
CA SER A 193 -9.89 10.27 7.66
C SER A 193 -11.10 10.99 8.22
N PRO A 194 -11.24 11.14 9.56
CA PRO A 194 -12.25 12.03 10.09
C PRO A 194 -11.99 13.43 9.51
N PRO A 195 -13.03 14.21 9.15
CA PRO A 195 -12.84 15.61 8.82
C PRO A 195 -12.12 16.28 10.00
N VAL A 196 -10.96 16.89 9.72
CA VAL A 196 -10.24 17.67 10.74
C VAL A 196 -11.19 18.77 11.19
N PRO A 197 -11.58 18.83 12.48
CA PRO A 197 -12.40 19.91 12.97
C PRO A 197 -11.67 21.22 12.72
N SER A 198 -12.32 22.19 12.08
CA SER A 198 -11.78 23.54 11.97
C SER A 198 -11.55 24.09 13.39
N ILE A 199 -10.28 24.21 13.77
CA ILE A 199 -9.85 24.85 15.02
C ILE A 199 -9.91 26.39 14.95
N TYR A 200 -10.48 26.95 13.89
CA TYR A 200 -10.76 28.37 13.78
C TYR A 200 -12.27 28.61 13.73
N PRO A 201 -12.89 29.06 14.84
CA PRO A 201 -14.24 29.59 14.82
C PRO A 201 -14.19 31.00 14.22
N GLY A 202 -14.80 31.15 13.05
CA GLY A 202 -15.14 32.46 12.50
C GLY A 202 -14.19 32.99 11.43
N ARG A 203 -14.54 32.74 10.17
CA ARG A 203 -14.63 33.78 9.13
C ARG A 203 -15.61 33.30 8.07
N GLN A 204 -16.84 33.78 8.22
CA GLN A 204 -17.86 33.85 7.19
C GLN A 204 -17.48 34.97 6.20
N ASN A 205 -17.76 34.73 4.93
CA ASN A 205 -17.79 35.68 3.79
C ASN A 205 -16.41 36.15 3.31
N TRP A 206 -15.95 35.65 2.16
CA TRP A 206 -16.12 36.24 0.82
C TRP A 206 -16.07 35.14 -0.23
#